data_AF-A0A377TXL7-F1
#
_entry.id   AF-A0A377TXL7-F1
#
_cell.length_a   1.000
_cell.length_b   1.000
_cell.length_c   1.000
_cell.angle_alpha   90.00
_cell.angle_beta   90.00
_cell.angle_gamma   90.00
#
_symmetry.space_group_name_H-M   'P 1'
#
loop_
_entity.id
_entity.type
_entity.pdbx_description
1 polymer ?
#
loop_
_entity_poly.entity_id
_entity_poly.type
_entity_poly.pdbx_seq_one_letter_code
_entity_poly.pdbx_strand_id
1 'polypeptide(L)'
;MGCERRVVYDFVNVIQGDATLNQALIKDKRTENLYILPASQTRDKDALTREGVDKVLEELKKMEFDFIVCDSPAGIETGALMALYFADEAIITTNPEVSSVRDSDRILGILASKSRRAENGEEPIKEHLLLTRYNPGRVNKGRYAGAWKTCWKFCASTW
;
A
#
# COMPACT_ATOMS: atom_id res chain seq x y z
N MET A 1 9.38 -12.21 -4.98
CA MET A 1 10.49 -11.80 -4.07
C MET A 1 11.24 -12.99 -3.43
N GLY A 2 11.01 -14.25 -3.80
CA GLY A 2 11.85 -15.38 -3.37
C GLY A 2 11.91 -15.64 -1.86
N CYS A 3 11.07 -14.95 -1.07
CA CYS A 3 11.00 -15.04 0.38
C CYS A 3 9.93 -16.01 0.87
N GLU A 4 9.23 -16.67 -0.05
CA GLU A 4 8.02 -17.48 0.20
C GLU A 4 8.26 -18.62 1.19
N ARG A 5 9.47 -19.21 1.20
CA ARG A 5 9.85 -20.29 2.12
C ARG A 5 10.28 -19.80 3.53
N ARG A 6 10.32 -18.49 3.76
CA ARG A 6 10.77 -17.87 5.02
C ARG A 6 9.63 -17.22 5.80
N VAL A 7 8.41 -17.30 5.28
CA VAL A 7 7.22 -16.78 5.95
C VAL A 7 6.84 -17.75 7.06
N VAL A 8 7.03 -17.33 8.30
CA VAL A 8 6.61 -18.08 9.50
C VAL A 8 5.32 -17.48 10.06
N TYR A 9 5.28 -16.16 10.18
CA TYR A 9 4.12 -15.40 10.64
C TYR A 9 3.76 -14.30 9.65
N ASP A 10 2.48 -13.93 9.62
CA ASP A 10 1.95 -12.91 8.74
C ASP A 10 1.45 -11.66 9.50
N PHE A 11 1.05 -10.65 8.73
CA PHE A 11 0.52 -9.40 9.25
C PHE A 11 -0.70 -9.57 10.16
N VAL A 12 -1.55 -10.56 9.90
CA VAL A 12 -2.74 -10.83 10.72
C VAL A 12 -2.33 -11.45 12.06
N ASN A 13 -1.35 -12.37 12.07
CA ASN A 13 -0.83 -12.93 13.32
C ASN A 13 -0.27 -11.86 14.26
N VAL A 14 0.38 -10.84 13.70
CA VAL A 14 0.88 -9.69 14.46
C VAL A 14 -0.28 -8.88 15.04
N ILE A 15 -1.29 -8.56 14.24
CA ILE A 15 -2.47 -7.81 14.69
C ILE A 15 -3.23 -8.54 15.80
N GLN A 16 -3.33 -9.87 15.71
CA GLN A 16 -4.02 -10.73 16.68
C GLN A 16 -3.18 -10.99 17.95
N GLY A 17 -1.88 -10.68 17.94
CA GLY A 17 -0.98 -10.90 19.06
C GLY A 17 -0.42 -12.34 19.14
N ASP A 18 -0.61 -13.15 18.10
CA ASP A 18 -0.05 -14.51 18.02
C ASP A 18 1.47 -14.50 17.74
N ALA A 19 1.99 -13.39 17.22
CA ALA A 19 3.40 -13.20 16.90
C ALA A 19 3.86 -11.75 17.12
N THR A 20 5.14 -11.59 17.42
CA THR A 20 5.76 -10.25 17.48
C THR A 20 6.18 -9.76 16.10
N LEU A 21 6.30 -8.44 15.94
CA LEU A 21 6.74 -7.83 14.68
C LEU A 21 8.09 -8.38 14.20
N ASN A 22 9.05 -8.55 15.12
CA ASN A 22 10.37 -9.10 14.83
C ASN A 22 10.34 -10.53 14.29
N GLN A 23 9.34 -11.33 14.65
CA GLN A 23 9.18 -12.70 14.16
C GLN A 23 8.50 -12.75 12.79
N ALA A 24 7.62 -11.79 12.50
CA ALA A 24 6.93 -11.69 11.21
C ALA A 24 7.76 -10.97 10.14
N LEU A 25 8.65 -10.06 10.53
CA LEU A 25 9.52 -9.34 9.60
C LEU A 25 10.59 -10.25 8.99
N ILE A 26 10.64 -10.27 7.66
CA ILE A 26 11.62 -11.04 6.89
C ILE A 26 12.64 -10.10 6.30
N LYS A 27 13.89 -10.21 6.75
CA LYS A 27 15.02 -9.48 6.15
C LYS A 27 15.32 -10.01 4.74
N ASP A 28 15.38 -9.14 3.76
CA ASP A 28 15.82 -9.51 2.41
C ASP A 28 17.31 -9.87 2.40
N LYS A 29 17.69 -10.82 1.54
CA LYS A 29 19.10 -11.27 1.47
C LYS A 29 19.97 -10.40 0.55
N ARG A 30 19.34 -9.67 -0.38
CA ARG A 30 20.05 -8.91 -1.40
C ARG A 30 20.20 -7.45 -1.00
N THR A 31 19.30 -6.96 -0.15
CA THR A 31 19.24 -5.57 0.28
C THR A 31 19.25 -5.50 1.79
N GLU A 32 20.30 -4.91 2.38
CA GLU A 32 20.53 -4.96 3.83
C GLU A 32 19.47 -4.25 4.67
N ASN A 33 18.88 -3.17 4.13
CA ASN A 33 17.90 -2.35 4.84
C ASN A 33 16.45 -2.64 4.43
N LEU A 34 16.21 -3.72 3.67
CA LEU A 34 14.88 -4.09 3.21
C LEU A 34 14.30 -5.21 4.07
N TYR A 35 13.13 -4.94 4.64
CA TYR A 35 12.34 -5.91 5.39
C TYR A 35 10.98 -6.07 4.72
N ILE A 36 10.45 -7.29 4.79
CA ILE A 36 9.19 -7.66 4.17
C ILE A 36 8.28 -8.22 5.26
N LEU A 37 7.13 -7.60 5.43
CA LEU A 37 6.05 -8.10 6.29
C LEU A 37 5.01 -8.78 5.37
N PRO A 38 4.90 -10.12 5.42
CA PRO A 38 4.00 -10.83 4.53
C PRO A 38 2.54 -10.60 4.94
N ALA A 39 1.69 -10.31 3.96
CA ALA A 39 0.25 -10.25 4.16
C ALA A 39 -0.33 -11.68 4.27
N SER A 40 -1.34 -11.85 5.12
CA SER A 40 -2.05 -13.13 5.23
C SER A 40 -2.76 -13.49 3.94
N GLN A 41 -2.75 -14.77 3.58
CA GLN A 41 -3.56 -15.31 2.49
C GLN A 41 -4.99 -15.62 2.92
N THR A 42 -5.31 -15.46 4.20
CA THR A 42 -6.65 -15.71 4.72
C THR A 42 -7.65 -14.69 4.17
N ARG A 43 -8.86 -15.17 3.89
CA ARG A 43 -9.94 -14.41 3.27
C ARG A 43 -10.68 -13.47 4.23
N ASP A 44 -10.31 -13.47 5.50
CA ASP A 44 -11.00 -12.67 6.52
C ASP A 44 -10.61 -11.21 6.43
N LYS A 45 -11.43 -10.46 5.69
CA LYS A 45 -11.35 -9.00 5.58
C LYS A 45 -11.55 -8.30 6.93
N ASP A 46 -12.17 -8.99 7.90
CA ASP A 46 -12.41 -8.49 9.26
C ASP A 46 -11.20 -8.63 10.19
N ALA A 47 -10.19 -9.41 9.80
CA ALA A 47 -8.96 -9.56 10.58
C ALA A 47 -8.11 -8.27 10.61
N LEU A 48 -8.36 -7.35 9.67
CA LEU A 48 -7.65 -6.07 9.55
C LEU A 48 -8.44 -4.95 10.25
N THR A 49 -8.20 -4.77 11.54
CA THR A 49 -8.81 -3.68 12.32
C THR A 49 -7.97 -2.39 12.21
N ARG A 50 -8.61 -1.22 12.27
CA ARG A 50 -7.91 0.08 12.17
C ARG A 50 -6.89 0.22 13.30
N GLU A 51 -7.31 -0.14 14.51
CA GLU A 51 -6.48 -0.12 15.72
C GLU A 51 -5.30 -1.08 15.63
N GLY A 52 -5.50 -2.27 15.06
CA GLY A 52 -4.43 -3.24 14.85
C GLY A 52 -3.37 -2.73 13.88
N VAL A 53 -3.80 -2.16 12.75
CA VAL A 53 -2.90 -1.58 11.76
C VAL A 53 -2.15 -0.37 12.34
N ASP A 54 -2.83 0.53 13.07
CA ASP A 54 -2.19 1.71 13.69
C ASP A 54 -1.10 1.29 14.68
N LYS A 55 -1.38 0.30 15.54
CA LYS A 55 -0.38 -0.25 16.48
C LYS A 55 0.84 -0.82 15.78
N VAL A 56 0.64 -1.60 14.72
CA VAL A 56 1.75 -2.16 13.94
C VAL A 56 2.56 -1.06 13.27
N LEU A 57 1.90 -0.05 12.70
CA LEU A 57 2.59 1.10 12.12
C LEU A 57 3.40 1.84 13.18
N GLU A 58 2.84 2.12 14.36
CA GLU A 58 3.54 2.73 15.50
C GLU A 58 4.76 1.92 15.95
N GLU A 59 4.66 0.59 16.01
CA GLU A 59 5.81 -0.28 16.32
C GLU A 59 6.90 -0.20 15.24
N LEU A 60 6.51 -0.17 13.95
CA LEU A 60 7.47 0.07 12.87
C LEU A 60 8.14 1.44 13.00
N LYS A 61 7.41 2.49 13.41
CA LYS A 61 8.01 3.81 13.69
C LYS A 61 9.06 3.72 14.82
N LYS A 62 8.74 3.00 15.89
CA LYS A 62 9.65 2.79 17.04
C LYS A 62 10.90 1.99 16.68
N MET A 63 10.84 1.18 15.62
CA MET A 63 11.98 0.43 15.08
C MET A 63 12.86 1.28 14.14
N GLU A 64 12.62 2.59 14.04
CA GLU A 64 13.42 3.53 13.24
C GLU A 64 13.45 3.20 11.74
N PHE A 65 12.35 2.68 11.20
CA PHE A 65 12.19 2.57 9.76
C PHE A 65 11.98 3.95 9.14
N ASP A 66 12.78 4.31 8.13
CA ASP A 66 12.61 5.59 7.40
C ASP A 66 11.38 5.58 6.49
N PHE A 67 11.09 4.42 5.88
CA PHE A 67 10.03 4.26 4.89
C PHE A 67 9.23 2.97 5.13
N ILE A 68 7.91 3.12 5.22
CA ILE A 68 6.98 1.99 5.29
C ILE A 68 6.15 1.99 4.01
N VAL A 69 6.45 1.05 3.12
CA VAL A 69 5.72 0.90 1.85
C VAL A 69 4.59 -0.10 2.02
N CYS A 70 3.36 0.39 1.96
CA CYS A 70 2.14 -0.40 2.01
C CYS A 70 1.72 -0.80 0.58
N ASP A 71 1.83 -2.09 0.27
CA ASP A 71 1.30 -2.65 -0.99
C ASP A 71 -0.21 -2.84 -0.85
N SER A 72 -0.98 -1.99 -1.53
CA SER A 72 -2.43 -2.05 -1.44
C SER A 72 -3.03 -2.94 -2.53
N PRO A 73 -4.13 -3.64 -2.24
CA PRO A 73 -4.88 -4.34 -3.28
C PRO A 73 -5.46 -3.34 -4.29
N ALA A 74 -5.67 -3.81 -5.52
CA ALA A 74 -6.36 -3.03 -6.54
C ALA A 74 -7.83 -2.75 -6.14
N GLY A 75 -8.37 -1.63 -6.62
CA GLY A 75 -9.76 -1.23 -6.38
C GLY A 75 -9.95 -0.30 -5.17
N ILE A 76 -11.21 -0.10 -4.79
CA ILE A 76 -11.66 0.78 -3.69
C ILE A 76 -12.28 -0.01 -2.53
N GLU A 77 -11.96 -1.31 -2.45
CA GLU A 77 -12.48 -2.20 -1.41
C GLU A 77 -11.87 -1.87 -0.04
N THR A 78 -12.41 -2.48 1.02
CA THR A 78 -12.01 -2.27 2.41
C THR A 78 -10.50 -2.39 2.62
N GLY A 79 -9.83 -3.33 1.96
CA GLY A 79 -8.37 -3.48 2.06
C GLY A 79 -7.57 -2.29 1.50
N ALA A 80 -8.02 -1.68 0.41
CA ALA A 80 -7.39 -0.49 -0.14
C ALA A 80 -7.65 0.75 0.75
N LEU A 81 -8.87 0.87 1.27
CA LEU A 81 -9.24 1.91 2.23
C LEU A 81 -8.42 1.83 3.53
N MET A 82 -8.13 0.63 4.01
CA MET A 82 -7.31 0.45 5.21
C MET A 82 -5.84 0.83 4.96
N ALA A 83 -5.29 0.46 3.81
CA ALA A 83 -3.92 0.81 3.44
C ALA A 83 -3.73 2.32 3.24
N LEU A 84 -4.72 3.03 2.70
CA LEU A 84 -4.64 4.49 2.50
C LEU A 84 -4.92 5.30 3.77
N TYR A 85 -5.64 4.74 4.73
CA TYR A 85 -6.15 5.49 5.87
C TYR A 85 -5.04 6.18 6.68
N PHE A 86 -3.92 5.50 6.85
CA PHE A 86 -2.74 5.96 7.62
C PHE A 86 -1.58 6.44 6.75
N ALA A 87 -1.79 6.63 5.45
CA ALA A 87 -0.73 7.04 4.54
C ALA A 87 -0.40 8.53 4.70
N ASP A 88 0.88 8.88 4.55
CA ASP A 88 1.36 10.26 4.49
C ASP A 88 1.55 10.69 3.04
N GLU A 89 2.04 9.76 2.21
CA GLU A 89 2.19 9.94 0.78
C GLU A 89 1.50 8.79 0.02
N ALA A 90 0.88 9.12 -1.11
CA ALA A 90 0.23 8.17 -1.99
C ALA A 90 0.93 8.14 -3.35
N ILE A 91 1.29 6.94 -3.82
CA ILE A 91 1.76 6.71 -5.19
C ILE A 91 0.63 6.09 -6.00
N ILE A 92 0.04 6.94 -6.84
CA ILE A 92 -1.04 6.62 -7.75
C ILE A 92 -0.44 5.99 -9.01
N THR A 93 -0.47 4.66 -9.07
CA THR A 93 0.05 3.93 -10.22
C THR A 93 -1.00 3.80 -11.31
N THR A 94 -0.87 4.58 -12.39
CA THR A 94 -1.88 4.66 -13.46
C THR A 94 -1.30 4.17 -14.79
N ASN A 95 -2.08 3.39 -15.54
CA ASN A 95 -1.76 3.09 -16.93
C ASN A 95 -2.32 4.19 -17.85
N PRO A 96 -1.68 4.49 -18.99
CA PRO A 96 -2.21 5.44 -19.97
C PRO A 96 -3.42 4.83 -20.69
N GLU A 97 -4.54 4.68 -19.98
CA GLU A 97 -5.80 4.14 -20.46
C GLU A 97 -6.95 4.87 -19.75
N VAL A 98 -8.03 5.18 -20.47
CA VAL A 98 -9.17 5.96 -19.96
C VAL A 98 -9.77 5.35 -18.70
N SER A 99 -9.86 4.02 -18.62
CA SER A 99 -10.36 3.28 -17.45
C SER A 99 -9.49 3.52 -16.21
N SER A 100 -8.17 3.32 -16.35
CA SER A 100 -7.20 3.48 -15.26
C SER A 100 -7.12 4.93 -14.77
N VAL A 101 -7.20 5.91 -15.67
CA VAL A 101 -7.24 7.33 -15.31
C VAL A 101 -8.49 7.67 -14.50
N ARG A 102 -9.67 7.18 -14.89
CA ARG A 102 -10.92 7.41 -14.14
C ARG A 102 -10.91 6.79 -12.76
N ASP A 103 -10.36 5.58 -12.62
CA ASP A 103 -10.24 4.94 -11.31
C ASP A 103 -9.23 5.67 -10.42
N SER A 104 -8.19 6.27 -11.01
CA SER A 104 -7.22 7.12 -10.30
C SER A 104 -7.85 8.38 -9.76
N ASP A 105 -8.66 9.05 -10.57
CA ASP A 105 -9.42 10.23 -10.17
C ASP A 105 -10.35 9.95 -8.97
N ARG A 106 -11.02 8.78 -8.97
CA ARG A 106 -11.85 8.35 -7.83
C ARG A 106 -11.04 8.14 -6.55
N ILE A 107 -9.84 7.56 -6.65
CA ILE A 107 -8.96 7.34 -5.49
C ILE A 107 -8.49 8.67 -4.91
N LEU A 108 -8.15 9.66 -5.74
CA LEU A 108 -7.79 10.99 -5.28
C LEU A 108 -8.94 11.61 -4.46
N GLY A 109 -10.18 11.50 -4.93
CA GLY A 109 -11.35 11.93 -4.17
C GLY A 109 -11.53 11.20 -2.83
N ILE A 110 -11.19 9.91 -2.77
CA ILE A 110 -11.24 9.13 -1.52
C ILE A 110 -10.10 9.54 -0.57
N LEU A 111 -8.88 9.77 -1.08
CA LEU A 111 -7.73 10.22 -0.28
C LEU A 111 -8.03 11.55 0.40
N ALA A 112 -8.66 12.48 -0.33
CA ALA A 112 -9.03 13.80 0.17
C ALA A 112 -10.21 13.80 1.16
N SER A 113 -10.95 12.70 1.31
CA SER A 113 -12.18 12.67 2.13
C SER A 113 -12.23 11.59 3.21
N LYS A 114 -11.51 10.48 3.05
CA LYS A 114 -11.58 9.30 3.93
C LYS A 114 -10.25 8.89 4.55
N SER A 115 -9.17 9.64 4.32
CA SER A 115 -7.93 9.42 5.04
C SER A 115 -8.01 9.98 6.45
N ARG A 116 -7.21 9.44 7.38
CA ARG A 116 -7.10 9.98 8.75
C ARG A 116 -6.76 11.48 8.73
N ARG A 117 -5.83 11.87 7.85
CA ARG A 117 -5.42 13.27 7.66
C ARG A 117 -6.58 14.16 7.20
N ALA A 118 -7.38 13.69 6.24
CA ALA A 118 -8.57 14.40 5.78
C ALA A 118 -9.66 14.50 6.86
N GLU A 119 -9.90 13.42 7.61
CA GLU A 119 -10.89 13.38 8.69
C GLU A 119 -10.51 14.31 9.85
N ASN A 120 -9.21 14.44 10.15
CA ASN A 120 -8.69 15.27 11.24
C ASN A 120 -8.36 16.72 10.84
N GLY A 121 -8.48 17.07 9.55
CA GLY A 121 -8.08 18.38 9.04
C GLY A 121 -6.57 18.64 9.11
N GLU A 122 -5.76 17.58 9.06
CA GLU A 122 -4.30 17.66 9.01
C GLU A 122 -3.82 18.01 7.59
N GLU A 123 -2.49 18.14 7.40
CA GLU A 123 -1.92 18.33 6.07
C GLU A 123 -2.33 17.15 5.16
N PRO A 124 -2.89 17.44 3.96
CA PRO A 124 -3.40 16.41 3.07
C PRO A 124 -2.29 15.46 2.63
N ILE A 125 -2.69 14.23 2.30
CA ILE A 125 -1.76 13.21 1.77
C ILE A 125 -1.08 13.77 0.53
N LYS A 126 0.25 13.64 0.46
CA LYS A 126 1.00 14.08 -0.72
C LYS A 126 0.82 13.07 -1.85
N GLU A 127 0.30 13.55 -2.97
CA GLU A 127 -0.09 12.71 -4.11
C GLU A 127 1.02 12.69 -5.18
N HIS A 128 1.41 11.49 -5.61
CA HIS A 128 2.39 11.29 -6.68
C HIS A 128 1.80 10.40 -7.76
N LEU A 129 1.90 10.82 -9.01
CA LEU A 129 1.46 10.02 -10.16
C LEU A 129 2.63 9.18 -10.69
N LEU A 130 2.46 7.86 -10.69
CA LEU A 130 3.37 6.92 -11.33
C LEU A 130 2.72 6.33 -12.59
N LEU A 131 3.10 6.89 -13.74
CA LEU A 131 2.64 6.36 -15.01
C LEU A 131 3.40 5.07 -15.35
N THR A 132 2.69 3.94 -15.42
CA THR A 132 3.30 2.64 -15.72
C THR A 132 2.93 2.13 -17.10
N ARG A 133 3.76 1.20 -17.62
CA ARG A 133 3.59 0.58 -18.94
C ARG A 133 3.50 1.59 -20.09
N TYR A 134 4.16 2.73 -19.93
CA TYR A 134 4.19 3.77 -20.95
C TYR A 134 4.93 3.28 -22.20
N ASN A 135 4.30 3.42 -23.36
CA ASN A 135 4.90 3.11 -24.64
C ASN A 135 4.67 4.29 -25.62
N PRO A 136 5.70 5.10 -25.88
CA PRO A 136 5.57 6.29 -26.73
C PRO A 136 5.03 5.99 -28.13
N GLY A 137 5.45 4.87 -28.73
CA GLY A 137 5.02 4.46 -30.06
C GLY A 137 3.54 4.07 -30.15
N ARG A 138 2.95 3.60 -29.04
CA ARG A 138 1.52 3.29 -28.95
C ARG A 138 0.67 4.55 -28.72
N VAL A 139 1.17 5.48 -27.92
CA VAL A 139 0.52 6.77 -27.65
C VAL A 139 0.41 7.60 -28.92
N ASN A 140 1.49 7.72 -29.69
CA ASN A 140 1.49 8.46 -30.97
C ASN A 140 0.56 7.84 -32.03
N LYS A 141 0.17 6.57 -31.87
CA LYS A 141 -0.74 5.86 -32.78
C LYS A 141 -2.18 5.75 -32.23
N GLY A 142 -2.47 6.36 -31.08
CA GLY A 142 -3.78 6.30 -30.41
C GLY A 142 -4.19 4.90 -29.95
N ARG A 143 -3.25 3.94 -29.83
CA ARG A 143 -3.55 2.56 -29.45
C ARG A 143 -3.21 2.30 -27.98
N TYR A 144 -4.20 2.36 -27.11
CA TYR A 144 -4.07 1.97 -25.71
C TYR A 144 -4.22 0.44 -25.58
N ALA A 145 -3.30 -0.21 -24.86
CA ALA A 145 -3.35 -1.67 -24.71
C ALA A 145 -4.04 -2.05 -23.40
N GLY A 146 -5.15 -2.77 -23.54
CA GLY A 146 -5.93 -3.27 -22.41
C GLY A 146 -5.18 -4.35 -21.63
N ALA A 147 -4.75 -4.00 -20.43
CA ALA A 147 -4.38 -4.96 -19.40
C ALA A 147 -4.70 -4.35 -18.04
N TRP A 148 -5.86 -4.73 -17.53
CA TRP A 148 -6.42 -4.34 -16.24
C TRP A 148 -5.46 -4.63 -15.09
N LYS A 149 -5.25 -3.61 -14.24
CA LYS A 149 -4.92 -3.61 -12.80
C LYS A 149 -4.20 -2.30 -12.47
N THR A 150 -4.95 -1.31 -12.02
CA THR A 150 -4.39 -0.15 -11.32
C THR A 150 -3.96 -0.65 -9.93
N CYS A 151 -2.67 -0.56 -9.61
CA CYS A 151 -2.08 -1.15 -8.40
C CYS A 151 -1.44 -0.04 -7.57
N TRP A 152 -2.06 0.32 -6.46
CA TRP A 152 -1.64 1.50 -5.69
C TRP A 152 -0.60 1.11 -4.66
N LYS A 153 0.41 1.96 -4.50
CA LYS A 153 1.37 1.84 -3.41
C LYS A 153 1.28 3.06 -2.55
N PHE A 154 1.14 2.85 -1.25
CA PHE A 154 1.10 3.94 -0.29
C PHE A 154 2.41 3.93 0.50
N CYS A 155 2.93 5.10 0.81
CA CYS A 155 4.10 5.23 1.66
C CYS A 155 3.66 5.96 2.93
N ALA A 156 3.79 5.29 4.06
CA ALA A 156 3.80 6.00 5.33
C ALA A 156 5.25 6.45 5.55
N SER A 157 5.47 7.76 5.66
CA SER A 157 6.77 8.36 5.93
C SER A 157 6.83 8.70 7.40
N THR A 158 7.71 8.02 8.11
CA THR A 158 8.00 8.22 9.52
C THR A 158 9.00 9.37 9.63
N TRP A 159 8.50 10.56 9.98
CA TRP A 159 9.35 11.67 10.43
C TRP A 159 9.85 11.41 11.84
#